data_AF-A0A968IRF8-F1
#
_entry.id   AF-A0A968IRF8-F1
#
_cell.length_a   1.000
_cell.length_b   1.000
_cell.length_c   1.000
_cell.angle_alpha   90.00
_cell.angle_beta   90.00
_cell.angle_gamma   90.00
#
_symmetry.space_group_name_H-M   'P 1'
#
loop_
_entity.id
_entity.type
_entity.pdbx_description
1 polymer ?
#
loop_
_entity_poly.entity_id
_entity_poly.type
_entity_poly.pdbx_seq_one_letter_code
_entity_poly.pdbx_strand_id
1 'polypeptide(L)'
;MPSLPPQFALLVGINDYPGDNKLRGCITDVRSMQILLEHRYGFDPNNSKRLEDAEATRQNILSTFESHLIAQAKPGDVVVFHFSGHGFMVTDPDPNPNFTYNNQGVSGTIIPYDVDKGESGNLRSIMGHTLFLLMSALKTENVTVVLDSCHSGGGLRGSTRIRSLKLRDSNNPSPTNQNYIPPAPQEELQYQKTLLAKSGMTKAEFERQRKLGIAKGIGIGAAKLDQEAQDMAFDGFSAGAFTYLLTRYLWQLPIAQPLNTTFTSLELSTQMLVDKRGAQVPNYEVKPKSTNQQQPIFFSTTPRPGAEAVIHESPQPGQPIKFWLAGVSPGALNSYDIGAVFNLIDAQGQTIGELEQTTPRDGLEATGKLRSGTTQPAKGMLLREQIRSVPPNIKAKSGT
;
A
#
# COMPACT_ATOMS: atom_id res chain seq x y z
N MET A 1 -22.61 -6.87 21.16
CA MET A 1 -21.26 -7.33 20.77
C MET A 1 -20.27 -6.28 21.24
N PRO A 2 -19.08 -6.65 21.77
CA PRO A 2 -18.07 -5.64 22.11
C PRO A 2 -17.71 -4.85 20.84
N SER A 3 -17.58 -3.52 20.97
CA SER A 3 -17.12 -2.67 19.87
C SER A 3 -15.71 -3.09 19.46
N LEU A 4 -15.43 -3.09 18.16
CA LEU A 4 -14.06 -3.27 17.66
C LEU A 4 -13.13 -2.25 18.32
N PRO A 5 -11.86 -2.60 18.60
CA PRO A 5 -10.90 -1.62 19.08
C PRO A 5 -10.79 -0.46 18.08
N PRO A 6 -10.57 0.77 18.54
CA PRO A 6 -10.24 1.90 17.66
C PRO A 6 -9.13 1.54 16.67
N GLN A 7 -9.29 2.01 15.45
CA GLN A 7 -8.42 1.72 14.32
C GLN A 7 -8.00 3.04 13.69
N PHE A 8 -6.69 3.24 13.52
CA PHE A 8 -6.11 4.45 12.95
C PHE A 8 -5.28 4.12 11.72
N ALA A 9 -5.39 4.93 10.68
CA ALA A 9 -4.63 4.75 9.45
C ALA A 9 -3.99 6.06 8.97
N LEU A 10 -2.75 5.98 8.51
CA LEU A 10 -2.12 7.01 7.70
C LEU A 10 -1.72 6.40 6.36
N LEU A 11 -2.32 6.89 5.28
CA LEU A 11 -2.12 6.40 3.92
C LEU A 11 -1.45 7.50 3.09
N VAL A 12 -0.28 7.22 2.54
CA VAL A 12 0.53 8.19 1.81
C VAL A 12 0.75 7.70 0.39
N GLY A 13 0.46 8.54 -0.60
CA GLY A 13 0.53 8.18 -2.02
C GLY A 13 1.07 9.34 -2.85
N ILE A 14 2.08 9.09 -3.67
CA ILE A 14 2.72 10.17 -4.45
C ILE A 14 2.90 9.71 -5.90
N ASN A 15 2.15 10.33 -6.81
CA ASN A 15 2.30 10.21 -8.24
C ASN A 15 3.12 11.38 -8.82
N ASP A 16 2.77 12.61 -8.44
CA ASP A 16 3.24 13.82 -9.11
C ASP A 16 4.58 14.33 -8.56
N TYR A 17 5.58 13.45 -8.42
CA TYR A 17 6.91 13.91 -8.02
C TYR A 17 7.45 14.99 -8.97
N PRO A 18 8.17 16.00 -8.44
CA PRO A 18 8.80 17.02 -9.26
C PRO A 18 9.69 16.44 -10.37
N GLY A 19 9.71 17.08 -11.54
CA GLY A 19 10.50 16.67 -12.71
C GLY A 19 10.03 15.35 -13.34
N ASP A 20 10.98 14.54 -13.83
CA ASP A 20 10.69 13.34 -14.65
C ASP A 20 10.46 12.04 -13.83
N ASN A 21 10.19 12.15 -12.53
CA ASN A 21 9.99 11.03 -11.61
C ASN A 21 8.50 10.72 -11.36
N LYS A 22 7.63 11.02 -12.32
CA LYS A 22 6.19 10.80 -12.12
C LYS A 22 5.84 9.31 -12.09
N LEU A 23 5.05 8.92 -11.09
CA LEU A 23 4.34 7.64 -11.00
C LEU A 23 2.87 7.84 -11.37
N ARG A 24 2.12 6.74 -11.52
CA ARG A 24 0.71 6.77 -11.92
C ARG A 24 -0.19 5.99 -10.99
N GLY A 25 0.32 4.98 -10.29
CA GLY A 25 -0.50 4.07 -9.49
C GLY A 25 -0.67 4.41 -8.02
N CYS A 26 0.09 5.35 -7.46
CA CYS A 26 0.17 5.54 -6.01
C CYS A 26 -1.13 6.04 -5.39
N ILE A 27 -1.84 6.93 -6.10
CA ILE A 27 -3.15 7.44 -5.65
C ILE A 27 -4.21 6.32 -5.71
N THR A 28 -4.17 5.46 -6.73
CA THR A 28 -5.03 4.27 -6.81
C THR A 28 -4.77 3.33 -5.65
N ASP A 29 -3.51 3.13 -5.26
CA ASP A 29 -3.11 2.28 -4.14
C ASP A 29 -3.65 2.83 -2.80
N VAL A 30 -3.49 4.13 -2.55
CA VAL A 30 -4.03 4.80 -1.36
C VAL A 30 -5.55 4.65 -1.29
N ARG A 31 -6.25 4.91 -2.41
CA ARG A 31 -7.71 4.78 -2.46
C ARG A 31 -8.16 3.34 -2.25
N SER A 32 -7.47 2.36 -2.86
CA SER A 32 -7.78 0.93 -2.71
C SER A 32 -7.57 0.45 -1.28
N MET A 33 -6.49 0.88 -0.62
CA MET A 33 -6.22 0.58 0.78
C MET A 33 -7.27 1.23 1.69
N GLN A 34 -7.64 2.50 1.45
CA GLN A 34 -8.67 3.19 2.23
C GLN A 34 -10.02 2.46 2.15
N ILE A 35 -10.48 2.15 0.94
CA ILE A 35 -11.74 1.46 0.69
C ILE A 35 -11.74 0.06 1.35
N LEU A 36 -10.62 -0.66 1.28
CA LEU A 36 -10.45 -1.93 1.98
C LEU A 36 -10.58 -1.76 3.49
N LEU A 37 -9.81 -0.85 4.10
CA LEU A 37 -9.82 -0.63 5.55
C LEU A 37 -11.22 -0.23 6.04
N GLU A 38 -11.88 0.72 5.37
CA GLU A 38 -13.23 1.19 5.71
C GLU A 38 -14.28 0.08 5.58
N HIS A 39 -14.37 -0.55 4.41
CA HIS A 39 -15.52 -1.40 4.09
C HIS A 39 -15.34 -2.87 4.38
N ARG A 40 -14.10 -3.38 4.37
CA ARG A 40 -13.78 -4.79 4.67
C ARG A 40 -13.46 -4.98 6.15
N TYR A 41 -12.69 -4.06 6.72
CA TYR A 41 -12.14 -4.14 8.08
C TYR A 41 -12.82 -3.24 9.11
N GLY A 42 -13.69 -2.32 8.68
CA GLY A 42 -14.51 -1.51 9.58
C GLY A 42 -13.79 -0.31 10.19
N PHE A 43 -12.70 0.17 9.58
CA PHE A 43 -12.03 1.38 10.02
C PHE A 43 -13.00 2.56 9.90
N ASP A 44 -13.05 3.39 10.95
CA ASP A 44 -13.77 4.66 10.88
C ASP A 44 -13.05 5.58 9.87
N PRO A 45 -13.75 6.11 8.85
CA PRO A 45 -13.16 7.05 7.90
C PRO A 45 -12.53 8.27 8.56
N ASN A 46 -13.04 8.71 9.71
CA ASN A 46 -12.51 9.86 10.45
C ASN A 46 -11.15 9.57 11.10
N ASN A 47 -10.84 8.29 11.36
CA ASN A 47 -9.57 7.82 11.89
C ASN A 47 -8.61 7.37 10.77
N SER A 48 -8.91 7.71 9.52
CA SER A 48 -8.01 7.48 8.38
C SER A 48 -7.58 8.81 7.78
N LYS A 49 -6.28 9.11 7.81
CA LYS A 49 -5.69 10.27 7.16
C LYS A 49 -5.00 9.88 5.86
N ARG A 50 -5.15 10.73 4.86
CA ARG A 50 -4.48 10.60 3.57
C ARG A 50 -3.59 11.80 3.33
N LEU A 51 -2.42 11.55 2.76
CA LEU A 51 -1.52 12.57 2.22
C LEU A 51 -1.19 12.18 0.79
N GLU A 52 -1.67 12.97 -0.17
CA GLU A 52 -1.56 12.68 -1.59
C GLU A 52 -0.75 13.76 -2.30
N ASP A 53 0.17 13.35 -3.18
CA ASP A 53 1.01 14.22 -4.01
C ASP A 53 1.63 15.38 -3.20
N ALA A 54 1.31 16.63 -3.52
CA ALA A 54 1.90 17.83 -2.91
C ALA A 54 1.68 17.92 -1.39
N GLU A 55 0.67 17.23 -0.85
CA GLU A 55 0.44 17.16 0.59
C GLU A 55 1.44 16.24 1.31
N ALA A 56 2.01 15.27 0.61
CA ALA A 56 2.92 14.25 1.15
C ALA A 56 4.36 14.76 1.27
N THR A 57 4.54 15.95 1.84
CA THR A 57 5.85 16.50 2.21
C THR A 57 6.45 15.73 3.37
N ARG A 58 7.78 15.78 3.54
CA ARG A 58 8.48 15.14 4.67
C ARG A 58 7.87 15.57 5.99
N GLN A 59 7.66 16.88 6.15
CA GLN A 59 7.11 17.47 7.36
C GLN A 59 5.67 16.98 7.63
N ASN A 60 4.81 16.93 6.61
CA ASN A 60 3.43 16.49 6.78
C ASN A 60 3.34 14.99 7.12
N ILE A 61 4.15 14.14 6.49
CA ILE A 61 4.19 12.71 6.80
C ILE A 61 4.58 12.49 8.27
N LEU A 62 5.68 13.11 8.71
CA LEU A 62 6.20 12.94 10.07
C LEU A 62 5.25 13.51 11.14
N SER A 63 4.77 14.74 10.92
CA SER A 63 3.86 15.39 11.87
C SER A 63 2.50 14.70 11.95
N THR A 64 1.98 14.16 10.84
CA THR A 64 0.75 13.36 10.86
C THR A 64 0.99 12.02 11.55
N PHE A 65 2.14 11.36 11.34
CA PHE A 65 2.47 10.15 12.10
C PHE A 65 2.49 10.41 13.61
N GLU A 66 3.18 11.47 14.06
CA GLU A 66 3.25 11.84 15.47
C GLU A 66 1.89 12.23 16.06
N SER A 67 1.15 13.13 15.40
CA SER A 67 -0.11 13.68 15.93
C SER A 67 -1.33 12.78 15.73
N HIS A 68 -1.34 11.94 14.70
CA HIS A 68 -2.47 11.07 14.40
C HIS A 68 -2.28 9.66 14.97
N LEU A 69 -1.12 9.03 14.74
CA LEU A 69 -0.91 7.65 15.16
C LEU A 69 -0.36 7.56 16.58
N ILE A 70 0.74 8.25 16.88
CA ILE A 70 1.43 8.14 18.19
C ILE A 70 0.61 8.80 19.31
N ALA A 71 0.08 10.00 19.08
CA ALA A 71 -0.63 10.73 20.12
C ALA A 71 -1.98 10.10 20.47
N GLN A 72 -2.72 9.59 19.47
CA GLN A 72 -4.12 9.16 19.64
C GLN A 72 -4.27 7.67 19.98
N ALA A 73 -3.47 6.78 19.36
CA ALA A 73 -3.60 5.35 19.58
C ALA A 73 -3.25 4.96 21.02
N LYS A 74 -4.00 4.01 21.57
CA LYS A 74 -3.86 3.45 22.91
C LYS A 74 -3.50 1.96 22.85
N PRO A 75 -3.04 1.35 23.96
CA PRO A 75 -2.82 -0.09 23.99
C PRO A 75 -4.07 -0.88 23.57
N GLY A 76 -3.91 -1.79 22.60
CA GLY A 76 -5.00 -2.60 22.06
C GLY A 76 -5.61 -2.07 20.75
N ASP A 77 -5.43 -0.77 20.44
CA ASP A 77 -5.88 -0.17 19.18
C ASP A 77 -5.09 -0.72 18.00
N VAL A 78 -5.63 -0.63 16.79
CA VAL A 78 -4.95 -1.04 15.56
C VAL A 78 -4.41 0.18 14.82
N VAL A 79 -3.17 0.12 14.36
CA VAL A 79 -2.52 1.19 13.59
C VAL A 79 -2.04 0.65 12.25
N VAL A 80 -2.38 1.34 11.17
CA VAL A 80 -1.90 1.05 9.81
C VAL A 80 -1.15 2.26 9.26
N PHE A 81 0.07 2.06 8.79
CA PHE A 81 0.79 3.03 7.96
C PHE A 81 1.06 2.41 6.60
N HIS A 82 0.56 3.04 5.54
CA HIS A 82 0.76 2.60 4.17
C HIS A 82 1.44 3.72 3.38
N PHE A 83 2.53 3.40 2.70
CA PHE A 83 3.22 4.30 1.79
C PHE A 83 3.30 3.68 0.41
N SER A 84 2.86 4.41 -0.61
CA SER A 84 2.97 4.06 -2.02
C SER A 84 3.66 5.20 -2.78
N GLY A 85 4.86 4.94 -3.29
CA GLY A 85 5.69 5.99 -3.89
C GLY A 85 7.09 5.52 -4.23
N HIS A 86 7.99 6.47 -4.47
CA HIS A 86 9.39 6.20 -4.68
C HIS A 86 10.09 5.82 -3.38
N GLY A 87 11.03 4.89 -3.48
CA GLY A 87 12.04 4.65 -2.47
C GLY A 87 13.45 4.76 -3.05
N PHE A 88 14.43 4.84 -2.16
CA PHE A 88 15.85 4.96 -2.49
C PHE A 88 16.73 4.43 -1.34
N MET A 89 18.02 4.20 -1.60
CA MET A 89 19.01 3.85 -0.58
C MET A 89 19.91 5.05 -0.25
N VAL A 90 20.19 5.24 1.03
CA VAL A 90 21.20 6.20 1.52
C VAL A 90 22.22 5.48 2.39
N THR A 91 23.44 6.03 2.52
CA THR A 91 24.38 5.50 3.50
C THR A 91 23.91 5.83 4.91
N ASP A 92 23.93 4.82 5.78
CA ASP A 92 23.50 4.94 7.18
C ASP A 92 24.76 4.98 8.05
N PRO A 93 25.01 6.08 8.81
CA PRO A 93 26.14 6.15 9.73
C PRO A 93 26.03 5.17 10.90
N ASP A 94 24.81 4.71 11.21
CA ASP A 94 24.51 3.73 12.26
C ASP A 94 23.73 2.55 11.65
N PRO A 95 24.34 1.79 10.70
CA PRO A 95 23.63 0.81 9.90
C PRO A 95 23.24 -0.43 10.71
N ASN A 96 22.17 -1.09 10.29
CA ASN A 96 21.98 -2.49 10.67
C ASN A 96 23.05 -3.31 9.92
N PRO A 97 23.90 -4.09 10.61
CA PRO A 97 24.99 -4.84 9.98
C PRO A 97 24.52 -5.86 8.93
N ASN A 98 23.25 -6.27 8.97
CA ASN A 98 22.67 -7.17 7.98
C ASN A 98 22.22 -6.45 6.70
N PHE A 99 22.22 -5.12 6.69
CA PHE A 99 21.81 -4.28 5.56
C PHE A 99 23.03 -3.55 5.01
N THR A 100 23.72 -4.23 4.10
CA THR A 100 24.84 -3.66 3.37
C THR A 100 24.60 -3.74 1.87
N TYR A 101 25.13 -2.75 1.15
CA TYR A 101 25.20 -2.75 -0.29
C TYR A 101 26.60 -2.31 -0.69
N ASN A 102 27.27 -3.05 -1.58
CA ASN A 102 28.66 -2.80 -1.97
C ASN A 102 29.60 -2.58 -0.77
N ASN A 103 29.49 -3.41 0.28
CA ASN A 103 30.26 -3.31 1.54
C ASN A 103 30.06 -2.00 2.33
N GLN A 104 29.03 -1.22 2.03
CA GLN A 104 28.64 -0.03 2.79
C GLN A 104 27.37 -0.31 3.58
N GLY A 105 27.30 0.23 4.81
CA GLY A 105 26.07 0.21 5.60
C GLY A 105 25.03 1.17 5.01
N VAL A 106 23.83 0.66 4.74
CA VAL A 106 22.79 1.42 4.05
C VAL A 106 21.46 1.36 4.78
N SER A 107 20.60 2.34 4.51
CA SER A 107 19.19 2.32 4.90
C SER A 107 18.31 2.57 3.68
N GLY A 108 17.27 1.74 3.53
CA GLY A 108 16.18 2.04 2.63
C GLY A 108 15.38 3.24 3.13
N THR A 109 14.89 4.04 2.20
CA THR A 109 14.15 5.27 2.49
C THR A 109 12.88 5.34 1.66
N ILE A 110 11.84 5.96 2.22
CA ILE A 110 10.70 6.45 1.45
C ILE A 110 10.99 7.90 1.04
N ILE A 111 10.55 8.27 -0.17
CA ILE A 111 10.82 9.59 -0.75
C ILE A 111 9.55 10.46 -0.66
N PRO A 112 9.57 11.55 0.12
CA PRO A 112 8.48 12.51 0.15
C PRO A 112 8.36 13.32 -1.15
N TYR A 113 7.24 14.03 -1.31
CA TYR A 113 6.97 14.85 -2.51
C TYR A 113 7.99 15.98 -2.67
N ASP A 114 8.33 16.65 -1.58
CA ASP A 114 9.28 17.77 -1.49
C ASP A 114 10.75 17.29 -1.47
N VAL A 115 11.01 16.19 -2.18
CA VAL A 115 12.37 15.73 -2.44
C VAL A 115 13.11 16.83 -3.19
N ASP A 116 14.08 17.44 -2.50
CA ASP A 116 14.97 18.41 -3.11
C ASP A 116 15.99 17.66 -3.98
N LYS A 117 16.04 18.01 -5.27
CA LYS A 117 17.00 17.47 -6.23
C LYS A 117 18.26 18.34 -6.34
N GLY A 118 18.37 19.39 -5.53
CA GLY A 118 19.39 20.42 -5.65
C GLY A 118 20.82 19.93 -5.43
N GLU A 119 21.75 20.70 -6.01
CA GLU A 119 23.21 20.55 -6.14
C GLU A 119 24.00 20.23 -4.84
N SER A 120 23.33 20.10 -3.69
CA SER A 120 23.91 19.86 -2.36
C SER A 120 24.03 18.38 -1.98
N GLY A 121 23.53 17.44 -2.78
CA GLY A 121 23.66 16.00 -2.51
C GLY A 121 22.81 15.47 -1.34
N ASN A 122 21.95 16.30 -0.74
CA ASN A 122 21.05 15.90 0.35
C ASN A 122 19.74 15.35 -0.21
N LEU A 123 19.62 14.02 -0.25
CA LEU A 123 18.37 13.36 -0.63
C LEU A 123 17.36 13.46 0.53
N ARG A 124 16.52 14.51 0.54
CA ARG A 124 15.43 14.66 1.52
C ARG A 124 14.52 13.43 1.44
N SER A 125 14.59 12.60 2.47
CA SER A 125 13.97 11.28 2.54
C SER A 125 13.63 10.94 4.00
N ILE A 126 12.88 9.86 4.21
CA ILE A 126 12.60 9.30 5.55
C ILE A 126 13.16 7.88 5.57
N MET A 127 14.14 7.64 6.43
CA MET A 127 14.86 6.37 6.54
C MET A 127 14.05 5.32 7.29
N GLY A 128 14.31 4.05 7.00
CA GLY A 128 13.82 2.92 7.81
C GLY A 128 14.26 3.01 9.28
N HIS A 129 15.40 3.65 9.55
CA HIS A 129 15.83 4.03 10.90
C HIS A 129 14.78 4.92 11.59
N THR A 130 14.31 5.98 10.93
CA THR A 130 13.27 6.88 11.46
C THR A 130 11.95 6.17 11.62
N LEU A 131 11.54 5.33 10.66
CA LEU A 131 10.33 4.52 10.80
C LEU A 131 10.41 3.59 12.01
N PHE A 132 11.56 2.96 12.29
CA PHE A 132 11.76 2.15 13.49
C PHE A 132 11.50 2.97 14.76
N LEU A 133 12.09 4.16 14.88
CA LEU A 133 11.92 5.03 16.05
C LEU A 133 10.46 5.51 16.21
N LEU A 134 9.81 5.87 15.11
CA LEU A 134 8.39 6.24 15.11
C LEU A 134 7.50 5.06 15.56
N MET A 135 7.78 3.86 15.06
CA MET A 135 7.07 2.64 15.46
C MET A 135 7.30 2.32 16.95
N SER A 136 8.53 2.47 17.45
CA SER A 136 8.83 2.27 18.88
C SER A 136 8.01 3.20 19.78
N ALA A 137 7.67 4.40 19.31
CA ALA A 137 6.88 5.38 20.06
C ALA A 137 5.36 5.11 20.08
N LEU A 138 4.83 4.23 19.21
CA LEU A 138 3.41 3.87 19.21
C LEU A 138 3.02 3.16 20.52
N LYS A 139 1.83 3.44 21.06
CA LYS A 139 1.36 2.87 22.34
C LYS A 139 0.66 1.50 22.19
N THR A 140 0.54 1.00 20.96
CA THR A 140 -0.04 -0.32 20.66
C THR A 140 1.00 -1.25 20.03
N GLU A 141 0.73 -2.55 20.08
CA GLU A 141 1.52 -3.61 19.42
C GLU A 141 0.88 -4.08 18.10
N ASN A 142 -0.40 -3.75 17.87
CA ASN A 142 -1.15 -4.11 16.67
C ASN A 142 -0.87 -3.08 15.55
N VAL A 143 0.37 -3.10 15.05
CA VAL A 143 0.87 -2.14 14.06
C VAL A 143 1.15 -2.85 12.75
N THR A 144 0.65 -2.33 11.63
CA THR A 144 0.96 -2.83 10.29
C THR A 144 1.55 -1.70 9.46
N VAL A 145 2.79 -1.89 9.01
CA VAL A 145 3.47 -0.97 8.08
C VAL A 145 3.56 -1.63 6.71
N VAL A 146 3.07 -0.97 5.67
CA VAL A 146 3.08 -1.46 4.29
C VAL A 146 3.80 -0.46 3.40
N LEU A 147 4.91 -0.87 2.79
CA LEU A 147 5.75 -0.03 1.95
C LEU A 147 5.74 -0.54 0.50
N ASP A 148 4.99 0.13 -0.39
CA ASP A 148 4.99 -0.10 -1.84
C ASP A 148 5.93 0.86 -2.56
N SER A 149 7.22 0.60 -2.37
CA SER A 149 8.35 1.38 -2.89
C SER A 149 9.55 0.48 -3.16
N CYS A 150 10.47 0.89 -4.03
CA CYS A 150 11.73 0.18 -4.25
C CYS A 150 12.77 0.56 -3.20
N HIS A 151 13.56 -0.39 -2.75
CA HIS A 151 14.75 -0.10 -1.95
C HIS A 151 16.00 0.13 -2.82
N SER A 152 16.05 -0.42 -4.03
CA SER A 152 17.27 -0.62 -4.83
C SER A 152 17.83 0.59 -5.61
N GLY A 153 17.26 1.79 -5.49
CA GLY A 153 17.75 2.97 -6.23
C GLY A 153 17.73 2.86 -7.77
N GLY A 154 16.97 1.90 -8.32
CA GLY A 154 17.07 1.44 -9.71
C GLY A 154 16.42 2.37 -10.76
N GLY A 155 17.21 2.79 -11.74
CA GLY A 155 16.78 3.47 -12.96
C GLY A 155 16.43 2.49 -14.11
N LEU A 156 15.24 2.69 -14.69
CA LEU A 156 14.67 2.13 -15.94
C LEU A 156 15.31 0.85 -16.52
N ARG A 157 14.61 -0.28 -16.39
CA ARG A 157 14.72 -1.44 -17.29
C ARG A 157 13.57 -1.41 -18.30
N GLY A 158 13.82 -0.88 -19.50
CA GLY A 158 12.83 -0.85 -20.60
C GLY A 158 11.65 0.12 -20.40
N SER A 159 10.47 -0.21 -20.92
CA SER A 159 9.25 0.62 -20.83
C SER A 159 8.53 0.55 -19.47
N THR A 160 9.06 -0.22 -18.52
CA THR A 160 8.46 -0.45 -17.20
C THR A 160 8.72 0.74 -16.26
N ARG A 161 7.68 1.25 -15.59
CA ARG A 161 7.82 2.25 -14.52
C ARG A 161 8.14 1.54 -13.21
N ILE A 162 9.17 2.03 -12.54
CA ILE A 162 9.69 1.46 -11.30
C ILE A 162 9.53 2.49 -10.19
N ARG A 163 9.19 2.03 -8.99
CA ARG A 163 8.97 2.85 -7.80
C ARG A 163 10.27 3.21 -7.11
N SER A 164 11.26 3.65 -7.89
CA SER A 164 12.54 4.18 -7.38
C SER A 164 12.86 5.55 -7.96
N LEU A 165 13.35 6.44 -7.11
CA LEU A 165 13.70 7.80 -7.50
C LEU A 165 14.90 7.78 -8.46
N LYS A 166 14.83 8.52 -9.57
CA LYS A 166 16.00 8.75 -10.42
C LYS A 166 16.68 10.04 -10.00
N LEU A 167 17.96 9.94 -9.63
CA LEU A 167 18.85 11.08 -9.48
C LEU A 167 19.41 11.42 -10.88
N ARG A 168 19.34 12.69 -11.28
CA ARG A 168 20.10 13.19 -12.43
C ARG A 168 21.29 13.96 -11.87
N ASP A 169 22.48 13.68 -12.37
CA ASP A 169 23.62 14.56 -12.17
C ASP A 169 23.44 15.77 -13.10
N SER A 170 23.44 16.99 -12.55
CA SER A 170 23.32 18.22 -13.35
C SER A 170 24.55 18.45 -14.26
N ASN A 171 25.69 17.85 -13.94
CA ASN A 171 26.94 17.97 -14.68
C ASN A 171 27.22 16.77 -15.61
N ASN A 172 26.44 15.69 -15.52
CA ASN A 172 26.52 14.54 -16.40
C ASN A 172 25.12 14.06 -16.79
N PRO A 173 24.65 14.33 -18.02
CA PRO A 173 23.31 13.93 -18.46
C PRO A 173 23.14 12.40 -18.61
N SER A 174 24.18 11.60 -18.37
CA SER A 174 24.03 10.15 -18.27
C SER A 174 23.25 9.79 -17.00
N PRO A 175 22.31 8.82 -17.08
CA PRO A 175 21.68 8.29 -15.87
C PRO A 175 22.78 7.86 -14.92
N THR A 176 22.76 8.39 -13.69
CA THR A 176 23.80 8.22 -12.67
C THR A 176 24.28 6.77 -12.62
N ASN A 177 25.58 6.59 -12.40
CA ASN A 177 26.17 5.28 -12.08
C ASN A 177 25.24 4.59 -11.08
N GLN A 178 24.65 3.45 -11.48
CA GLN A 178 23.64 2.70 -10.70
C GLN A 178 24.10 2.32 -9.28
N ASN A 179 25.38 2.58 -8.97
CA ASN A 179 26.05 2.31 -7.71
C ASN A 179 26.21 3.54 -6.78
N TYR A 180 25.75 4.75 -7.16
CA TYR A 180 25.87 5.91 -6.27
C TYR A 180 24.82 5.85 -5.17
N ILE A 181 25.29 5.84 -3.92
CA ILE A 181 24.46 5.91 -2.72
C ILE A 181 24.78 7.24 -2.01
N PRO A 182 23.85 8.21 -2.00
CA PRO A 182 24.06 9.48 -1.32
C PRO A 182 24.07 9.27 0.20
N PRO A 183 24.73 10.17 0.94
CA PRO A 183 24.67 10.15 2.40
C PRO A 183 23.27 10.48 2.92
N ALA A 184 22.92 9.93 4.08
CA ALA A 184 21.73 10.37 4.81
C ALA A 184 21.78 11.88 5.06
N PRO A 185 20.69 12.63 4.80
CA PRO A 185 20.70 14.07 4.96
C PRO A 185 20.78 14.47 6.44
N GLN A 186 21.46 15.58 6.74
CA GLN A 186 21.68 16.01 8.13
C GLN A 186 20.37 16.28 8.91
N GLU A 187 19.33 16.79 8.24
CA GLU A 187 18.00 16.98 8.83
C GLU A 187 17.41 15.67 9.35
N GLU A 188 17.60 14.58 8.60
CA GLU A 188 17.11 13.24 8.96
C GLU A 188 17.86 12.68 10.17
N LEU A 189 19.19 12.79 10.17
CA LEU A 189 20.02 12.36 11.29
C LEU A 189 19.72 13.15 12.56
N GLN A 190 19.46 14.45 12.44
CA GLN A 190 19.08 15.29 13.57
C GLN A 190 17.71 14.91 14.13
N TYR A 191 16.75 14.61 13.25
CA TYR A 191 15.42 14.15 13.67
C TYR A 191 15.48 12.79 14.38
N GLN A 192 16.31 11.85 13.91
CA GLN A 192 16.56 10.58 14.59
C GLN A 192 17.12 10.77 16.00
N LYS A 193 18.08 11.68 16.20
CA LYS A 193 18.59 12.03 17.54
C LYS A 193 17.48 12.53 18.46
N THR A 194 16.59 13.38 17.94
CA THR A 194 15.43 13.88 18.70
C THR A 194 14.48 12.76 19.09
N LEU A 195 14.14 11.86 18.16
CA LEU A 195 13.26 10.71 18.45
C LEU A 195 13.90 9.75 19.46
N LEU A 196 15.20 9.45 19.32
CA LEU A 196 15.92 8.59 20.24
C LEU A 196 15.92 9.19 21.66
N ALA A 197 16.20 10.50 21.78
CA ALA A 197 16.14 11.19 23.06
C ALA A 197 14.74 11.13 23.70
N LYS A 198 13.68 11.36 22.91
CA LYS A 198 12.27 11.24 23.36
C LYS A 198 11.92 9.81 23.81
N SER A 199 12.53 8.79 23.21
CA SER A 199 12.24 7.39 23.55
C SER A 199 12.79 6.93 24.90
N GLY A 200 13.79 7.64 25.45
CA GLY A 200 14.52 7.23 26.64
C GLY A 200 15.48 6.05 26.44
N MET A 201 15.63 5.52 25.21
CA MET A 201 16.58 4.46 24.90
C MET A 201 18.02 4.99 24.80
N THR A 202 18.98 4.19 25.27
CA THR A 202 20.39 4.44 24.97
C THR A 202 20.69 4.08 23.51
N LYS A 203 21.75 4.67 22.92
CA LYS A 203 22.20 4.31 21.57
C LYS A 203 22.48 2.80 21.43
N ALA A 204 23.13 2.20 22.43
CA ALA A 204 23.42 0.76 22.44
C ALA A 204 22.15 -0.11 22.50
N GLU A 205 21.14 0.30 23.27
CA GLU A 205 19.85 -0.39 23.30
C GLU A 205 19.16 -0.33 21.94
N PHE A 206 19.11 0.86 21.35
CA PHE A 206 18.53 1.09 20.04
C PHE A 206 19.20 0.24 18.95
N GLU A 207 20.53 0.26 18.86
CA GLU A 207 21.29 -0.56 17.91
C GLU A 207 21.04 -2.05 18.11
N ARG A 208 20.97 -2.51 19.37
CA ARG A 208 20.67 -3.90 19.69
C ARG A 208 19.28 -4.29 19.20
N GLN A 209 18.26 -3.46 19.43
CA GLN A 209 16.89 -3.76 18.99
C GLN A 209 16.76 -3.77 17.47
N ARG A 210 17.36 -2.79 16.76
CA ARG A 210 17.36 -2.76 15.29
C ARG A 210 18.01 -3.99 14.66
N LYS A 211 19.05 -4.54 15.30
CA LYS A 211 19.70 -5.79 14.84
C LYS A 211 18.78 -7.00 14.93
N LEU A 212 17.81 -7.00 15.86
CA LEU A 212 16.89 -8.12 16.04
C LEU A 212 15.76 -8.13 15.01
N GLY A 213 15.33 -6.95 14.53
CA GLY A 213 14.24 -6.81 13.54
C GLY A 213 13.46 -5.51 13.74
N ILE A 214 12.20 -5.49 13.31
CA ILE A 214 11.31 -4.33 13.45
C ILE A 214 10.89 -4.06 14.91
N ALA A 215 10.56 -2.80 15.21
CA ALA A 215 10.19 -2.37 16.55
C ALA A 215 8.88 -2.99 17.07
N LYS A 216 7.85 -3.02 16.21
CA LYS A 216 6.48 -3.43 16.57
C LYS A 216 5.76 -4.11 15.42
N GLY A 217 4.76 -4.92 15.76
CA GLY A 217 3.77 -5.37 14.80
C GLY A 217 4.32 -6.18 13.62
N ILE A 218 3.86 -5.82 12.42
CA ILE A 218 4.16 -6.41 11.12
C ILE A 218 4.68 -5.31 10.19
N GLY A 219 5.80 -5.56 9.53
CA GLY A 219 6.35 -4.72 8.46
C GLY A 219 6.31 -5.47 7.14
N ILE A 220 5.87 -4.81 6.07
CA ILE A 220 5.65 -5.41 4.76
C ILE A 220 6.33 -4.55 3.69
N GLY A 221 7.14 -5.18 2.84
CA GLY A 221 7.77 -4.56 1.68
C GLY A 221 7.25 -5.16 0.38
N ALA A 222 7.07 -4.32 -0.64
CA ALA A 222 6.60 -4.74 -1.96
C ALA A 222 7.64 -5.53 -2.78
N ALA A 223 8.92 -5.44 -2.42
CA ALA A 223 10.03 -6.08 -3.11
C ALA A 223 11.21 -6.32 -2.16
N LYS A 224 12.00 -7.38 -2.41
CA LYS A 224 13.30 -7.59 -1.76
C LYS A 224 14.27 -6.44 -2.05
N LEU A 225 15.30 -6.32 -1.21
CA LEU A 225 16.29 -5.22 -1.26
C LEU A 225 16.94 -5.04 -2.63
N ASP A 226 17.18 -6.15 -3.34
CA ASP A 226 17.82 -6.23 -4.67
C ASP A 226 16.83 -6.21 -5.84
N GLN A 227 15.53 -6.06 -5.56
CA GLN A 227 14.45 -6.10 -6.54
C GLN A 227 13.74 -4.75 -6.67
N GLU A 228 12.93 -4.64 -7.72
CA GLU A 228 12.17 -3.44 -8.06
C GLU A 228 10.69 -3.66 -7.78
N ALA A 229 10.07 -2.70 -7.11
CA ALA A 229 8.62 -2.57 -7.02
C ALA A 229 8.08 -1.84 -8.26
N GLN A 230 7.15 -2.46 -8.97
CA GLN A 230 6.64 -1.95 -10.25
C GLN A 230 5.40 -1.06 -10.08
N ASP A 231 5.36 0.03 -10.84
CA ASP A 231 4.16 0.83 -11.08
C ASP A 231 3.52 0.36 -12.40
N MET A 232 2.51 -0.51 -12.29
CA MET A 232 1.95 -1.25 -13.40
C MET A 232 0.76 -0.53 -14.03
N ALA A 233 0.75 -0.50 -15.36
CA ALA A 233 -0.44 -0.15 -16.13
C ALA A 233 -1.33 -1.39 -16.31
N PHE A 234 -2.61 -1.23 -15.98
CA PHE A 234 -3.69 -2.17 -16.22
C PHE A 234 -4.67 -1.55 -17.23
N ASP A 235 -5.67 -2.30 -17.67
CA ASP A 235 -6.70 -1.75 -18.56
C ASP A 235 -7.48 -0.65 -17.81
N GLY A 236 -7.37 0.60 -18.25
CA GLY A 236 -8.07 1.76 -17.67
C GLY A 236 -7.51 2.34 -16.36
N PHE A 237 -6.44 1.80 -15.76
CA PHE A 237 -5.83 2.39 -14.55
C PHE A 237 -4.35 2.02 -14.39
N SER A 238 -3.68 2.62 -13.39
CA SER A 238 -2.35 2.19 -12.93
C SER A 238 -2.38 1.96 -11.42
N ALA A 239 -1.56 1.04 -10.94
CA ALA A 239 -1.43 0.70 -9.52
C ALA A 239 -0.06 0.06 -9.24
N GLY A 240 0.36 0.06 -7.97
CA GLY A 240 1.47 -0.75 -7.51
C GLY A 240 1.14 -2.23 -7.67
N ALA A 241 2.03 -2.99 -8.31
CA ALA A 241 1.82 -4.42 -8.54
C ALA A 241 1.50 -5.15 -7.22
N PHE A 242 2.23 -4.78 -6.17
CA PHE A 242 2.08 -5.36 -4.85
C PHE A 242 0.79 -4.90 -4.16
N THR A 243 0.55 -3.59 -4.03
CA THR A 243 -0.61 -3.10 -3.29
C THR A 243 -1.91 -3.57 -3.94
N TYR A 244 -2.00 -3.54 -5.27
CA TYR A 244 -3.20 -4.00 -5.96
C TYR A 244 -3.48 -5.49 -5.70
N LEU A 245 -2.46 -6.35 -5.75
CA LEU A 245 -2.62 -7.78 -5.43
C LEU A 245 -2.95 -8.01 -3.95
N LEU A 246 -2.31 -7.26 -3.04
CA LEU A 246 -2.59 -7.31 -1.61
C LEU A 246 -4.07 -6.98 -1.33
N THR A 247 -4.54 -5.81 -1.78
CA THR A 247 -5.92 -5.39 -1.53
C THR A 247 -6.91 -6.34 -2.16
N ARG A 248 -6.64 -6.81 -3.38
CA ARG A 248 -7.48 -7.79 -4.06
C ARG A 248 -7.60 -9.09 -3.27
N TYR A 249 -6.48 -9.67 -2.85
CA TYR A 249 -6.49 -10.92 -2.10
C TYR A 249 -7.29 -10.77 -0.79
N LEU A 250 -7.07 -9.67 -0.05
CA LEU A 250 -7.78 -9.40 1.20
C LEU A 250 -9.29 -9.19 1.02
N TRP A 251 -9.72 -8.64 -0.12
CA TRP A 251 -11.13 -8.54 -0.48
C TRP A 251 -11.76 -9.93 -0.69
N GLN A 252 -11.05 -10.84 -1.33
CA GLN A 252 -11.53 -12.18 -1.69
C GLN A 252 -11.45 -13.20 -0.54
N LEU A 253 -10.72 -12.89 0.54
CA LEU A 253 -10.61 -13.80 1.68
C LEU A 253 -11.98 -14.09 2.32
N PRO A 254 -12.40 -15.37 2.43
CA PRO A 254 -13.68 -15.73 3.03
C PRO A 254 -13.66 -15.56 4.55
N ILE A 255 -12.49 -15.77 5.17
CA ILE A 255 -12.23 -15.59 6.60
C ILE A 255 -10.86 -14.93 6.79
N ALA A 256 -10.62 -14.33 7.96
CA ALA A 256 -9.29 -13.85 8.32
C ALA A 256 -8.28 -15.00 8.30
N GLN A 257 -7.16 -14.80 7.61
CA GLN A 257 -6.08 -15.78 7.54
C GLN A 257 -4.82 -15.23 8.23
N PRO A 258 -3.98 -16.10 8.81
CA PRO A 258 -2.65 -15.73 9.26
C PRO A 258 -1.81 -15.03 8.18
N LEU A 259 -0.92 -14.14 8.60
CA LEU A 259 0.02 -13.41 7.76
C LEU A 259 0.83 -14.36 6.86
N ASN A 260 1.42 -15.42 7.42
CA ASN A 260 2.27 -16.35 6.67
C ASN A 260 1.51 -17.06 5.52
N THR A 261 0.26 -17.48 5.75
CA THR A 261 -0.60 -18.06 4.72
C THR A 261 -0.92 -17.03 3.63
N THR A 262 -1.32 -15.83 4.05
CA THR A 262 -1.62 -14.72 3.14
C THR A 262 -0.42 -14.38 2.25
N PHE A 263 0.77 -14.30 2.85
CA PHE A 263 2.00 -13.94 2.13
C PHE A 263 2.44 -15.00 1.13
N THR A 264 2.22 -16.28 1.41
CA THR A 264 2.54 -17.35 0.45
C THR A 264 1.75 -17.16 -0.85
N SER A 265 0.46 -16.85 -0.74
CA SER A 265 -0.40 -16.57 -1.89
C SER A 265 -0.01 -15.28 -2.62
N LEU A 266 0.35 -14.24 -1.88
CA LEU A 266 0.78 -12.96 -2.45
C LEU A 266 2.10 -13.05 -3.19
N GLU A 267 3.08 -13.78 -2.65
CA GLU A 267 4.36 -14.01 -3.30
C GLU A 267 4.17 -14.68 -4.66
N LEU A 268 3.42 -15.78 -4.71
CA LEU A 268 3.12 -16.50 -5.95
C LEU A 268 2.38 -15.59 -6.95
N SER A 269 1.33 -14.91 -6.50
CA SER A 269 0.52 -14.04 -7.38
C SER A 269 1.32 -12.86 -7.92
N THR A 270 2.23 -12.29 -7.12
CA THR A 270 3.08 -11.17 -7.55
C THR A 270 4.05 -11.63 -8.62
N GLN A 271 4.74 -12.76 -8.40
CA GLN A 271 5.66 -13.34 -9.39
C GLN A 271 4.95 -13.65 -10.71
N MET A 272 3.73 -14.22 -10.66
CA MET A 272 2.93 -14.49 -11.86
C MET A 272 2.50 -13.21 -12.60
N LEU A 273 2.14 -12.15 -11.87
CA LEU A 273 1.70 -10.89 -12.47
C LEU A 273 2.85 -10.14 -13.16
N VAL A 274 4.02 -10.13 -12.53
CA VAL A 274 5.21 -9.45 -13.08
C VAL A 274 6.01 -10.31 -14.02
N ASP A 275 5.56 -11.54 -14.30
CA ASP A 275 6.22 -12.46 -15.21
C ASP A 275 6.49 -11.79 -16.56
N LYS A 276 7.69 -12.00 -17.10
CA LYS A 276 8.26 -11.31 -18.28
C LYS A 276 8.55 -9.81 -18.13
N ARG A 277 8.19 -9.16 -17.02
CA ARG A 277 8.46 -7.72 -16.74
C ARG A 277 9.55 -7.49 -15.69
N GLY A 278 9.99 -8.53 -14.99
CA GLY A 278 11.07 -8.47 -14.01
C GLY A 278 10.84 -9.43 -12.86
N ALA A 279 11.60 -9.26 -11.77
CA ALA A 279 11.38 -9.98 -10.52
C ALA A 279 10.87 -9.01 -9.46
N GLN A 280 9.75 -9.36 -8.83
CA GLN A 280 9.22 -8.67 -7.67
C GLN A 280 8.67 -9.72 -6.71
N VAL A 281 9.34 -9.87 -5.58
CA VAL A 281 8.98 -10.79 -4.51
C VAL A 281 8.72 -9.95 -3.26
N PRO A 282 7.47 -9.86 -2.78
CA PRO A 282 7.17 -9.16 -1.55
C PRO A 282 7.79 -9.89 -0.36
N ASN A 283 8.09 -9.14 0.70
CA ASN A 283 8.66 -9.66 1.93
C ASN A 283 7.94 -9.08 3.14
N TYR A 284 8.06 -9.76 4.28
CA TYR A 284 7.57 -9.25 5.55
C TYR A 284 8.56 -9.54 6.67
N GLU A 285 8.47 -8.71 7.71
CA GLU A 285 9.12 -8.91 8.99
C GLU A 285 8.07 -8.79 10.10
N VAL A 286 8.33 -9.43 11.22
CA VAL A 286 7.49 -9.33 12.42
C VAL A 286 8.34 -8.96 13.61
N LYS A 287 7.72 -8.32 14.61
CA LYS A 287 8.42 -8.01 15.86
C LYS A 287 9.13 -9.26 16.40
N PRO A 288 10.43 -9.20 16.72
CA PRO A 288 11.17 -10.36 17.22
C PRO A 288 10.52 -10.95 18.48
N LYS A 289 10.53 -12.29 18.59
CA LYS A 289 9.92 -13.06 19.70
C LYS A 289 8.41 -12.85 19.86
N SER A 290 7.71 -12.38 18.81
CA SER A 290 6.25 -12.34 18.76
C SER A 290 5.67 -13.54 17.99
N THR A 291 4.35 -13.70 18.04
CA THR A 291 3.59 -14.62 17.18
C THR A 291 2.85 -13.91 16.05
N ASN A 292 3.26 -12.68 15.70
CA ASN A 292 2.53 -11.83 14.75
C ASN A 292 2.38 -12.46 13.35
N GLN A 293 3.27 -13.37 12.96
CA GLN A 293 3.15 -14.15 11.71
C GLN A 293 1.92 -15.07 11.67
N GLN A 294 1.35 -15.39 12.84
CA GLN A 294 0.13 -16.18 12.99
C GLN A 294 -1.13 -15.29 13.08
N GLN A 295 -0.96 -13.97 13.14
CA GLN A 295 -2.06 -13.00 13.19
C GLN A 295 -2.47 -12.56 11.78
N PRO A 296 -3.72 -12.11 11.56
CA PRO A 296 -4.11 -11.46 10.31
C PRO A 296 -3.34 -10.16 10.05
N ILE A 297 -3.20 -9.76 8.78
CA ILE A 297 -2.39 -8.58 8.36
C ILE A 297 -2.70 -7.30 9.15
N PHE A 298 -3.96 -7.06 9.51
CA PHE A 298 -4.38 -5.86 10.28
C PHE A 298 -4.84 -6.19 11.70
N PHE A 299 -4.43 -7.34 12.25
CA PHE A 299 -4.82 -7.80 13.60
C PHE A 299 -6.34 -7.85 13.83
N SER A 300 -7.12 -7.88 12.74
CA SER A 300 -8.59 -7.95 12.75
C SER A 300 -9.04 -9.37 12.44
N THR A 301 -9.80 -9.96 13.37
CA THR A 301 -10.28 -11.35 13.30
C THR A 301 -11.71 -11.48 12.78
N THR A 302 -12.44 -10.37 12.64
CA THR A 302 -13.84 -10.36 12.17
C THR A 302 -14.02 -9.47 10.95
N PRO A 303 -13.33 -9.77 9.83
CA PRO A 303 -13.56 -9.03 8.60
C PRO A 303 -15.00 -9.37 8.14
N ARG A 304 -15.67 -8.46 7.42
CA ARG A 304 -16.97 -8.71 6.74
C ARG A 304 -16.95 -9.96 5.82
N PRO A 305 -18.00 -10.33 5.09
CA PRO A 305 -17.87 -11.38 4.09
C PRO A 305 -16.89 -10.98 2.97
N GLY A 306 -16.21 -11.96 2.36
CA GLY A 306 -15.41 -11.73 1.15
C GLY A 306 -16.29 -11.26 -0.01
N ALA A 307 -15.74 -10.36 -0.86
CA ALA A 307 -16.45 -9.72 -1.96
C ALA A 307 -15.49 -9.19 -3.03
N GLU A 308 -15.99 -8.95 -4.24
CA GLU A 308 -15.21 -8.42 -5.36
C GLU A 308 -15.42 -6.91 -5.55
N ALA A 309 -16.49 -6.34 -4.99
CA ALA A 309 -16.78 -4.91 -5.10
C ALA A 309 -17.57 -4.37 -3.91
N VAL A 310 -17.67 -3.04 -3.83
CA VAL A 310 -18.41 -2.33 -2.77
C VAL A 310 -19.03 -1.05 -3.30
N ILE A 311 -20.25 -0.75 -2.88
CA ILE A 311 -20.86 0.57 -3.06
C ILE A 311 -20.15 1.54 -2.11
N HIS A 312 -19.22 2.35 -2.60
CA HIS A 312 -18.36 3.18 -1.74
C HIS A 312 -18.90 4.62 -1.53
N GLU A 313 -19.87 5.04 -2.35
CA GLU A 313 -20.58 6.32 -2.22
C GLU A 313 -22.06 6.10 -1.87
N SER A 314 -22.68 7.05 -1.16
CA SER A 314 -24.12 7.01 -0.88
C SER A 314 -24.91 7.21 -2.18
N PRO A 315 -25.76 6.25 -2.60
CA PRO A 315 -26.55 6.40 -3.81
C PRO A 315 -27.46 7.63 -3.77
N GLN A 316 -27.56 8.33 -4.89
CA GLN A 316 -28.43 9.50 -5.04
C GLN A 316 -29.65 9.15 -5.90
N PRO A 317 -30.87 9.63 -5.57
CA PRO A 317 -32.05 9.38 -6.39
C PRO A 317 -31.85 9.81 -7.85
N GLY A 318 -32.19 8.92 -8.79
CA GLY A 318 -32.07 9.17 -10.23
C GLY A 318 -30.64 9.15 -10.80
N GLN A 319 -29.62 8.94 -9.97
CA GLN A 319 -28.23 8.78 -10.41
C GLN A 319 -27.83 7.30 -10.46
N PRO A 320 -26.93 6.89 -11.36
CA PRO A 320 -26.32 5.57 -11.33
C PRO A 320 -25.64 5.28 -9.98
N ILE A 321 -25.77 4.05 -9.50
CA ILE A 321 -25.09 3.59 -8.29
C ILE A 321 -23.62 3.36 -8.62
N LYS A 322 -22.74 4.05 -7.89
CA LYS A 322 -21.29 3.90 -8.01
C LYS A 322 -20.77 2.78 -7.12
N PHE A 323 -19.88 1.96 -7.66
CA PHE A 323 -19.22 0.89 -6.91
C PHE A 323 -17.77 0.68 -7.35
N TRP A 324 -16.93 0.33 -6.38
CA TRP A 324 -15.51 0.12 -6.57
C TRP A 324 -15.21 -1.37 -6.75
N LEU A 325 -14.52 -1.72 -7.83
CA LEU A 325 -14.13 -3.08 -8.22
C LEU A 325 -12.91 -3.57 -7.43
N ALA A 326 -13.06 -3.65 -6.12
CA ALA A 326 -11.99 -3.75 -5.14
C ALA A 326 -11.22 -5.09 -5.12
N GLY A 327 -11.89 -6.19 -5.48
CA GLY A 327 -11.40 -7.56 -5.42
C GLY A 327 -11.35 -8.29 -6.78
N VAL A 328 -11.65 -7.60 -7.87
CA VAL A 328 -11.69 -8.21 -9.22
C VAL A 328 -10.28 -8.44 -9.75
N SER A 329 -10.05 -9.59 -10.40
CA SER A 329 -8.75 -9.88 -11.02
C SER A 329 -8.49 -9.04 -12.28
N PRO A 330 -7.22 -8.74 -12.65
CA PRO A 330 -6.91 -8.05 -13.91
C PRO A 330 -7.52 -8.70 -15.14
N GLY A 331 -7.48 -10.03 -15.22
CA GLY A 331 -8.06 -10.78 -16.34
C GLY A 331 -9.58 -10.62 -16.41
N ALA A 332 -10.26 -10.65 -15.26
CA ALA A 332 -11.70 -10.42 -15.18
C ALA A 332 -12.06 -8.97 -15.54
N LEU A 333 -11.30 -7.97 -15.08
CA LEU A 333 -11.51 -6.56 -15.41
C LEU A 333 -11.51 -6.28 -16.92
N ASN A 334 -10.68 -6.98 -17.70
CA ASN A 334 -10.66 -6.87 -19.16
C ASN A 334 -11.96 -7.35 -19.82
N SER A 335 -12.74 -8.17 -19.12
CA SER A 335 -14.04 -8.68 -19.58
C SER A 335 -15.23 -7.96 -18.95
N TYR A 336 -14.99 -7.12 -17.95
CA TYR A 336 -16.02 -6.35 -17.26
C TYR A 336 -16.35 -5.11 -18.08
N ASP A 337 -17.57 -5.11 -18.57
CA ASP A 337 -18.15 -4.04 -19.37
C ASP A 337 -19.65 -3.94 -19.02
N ILE A 338 -20.37 -3.08 -19.73
CA ILE A 338 -21.83 -2.94 -19.65
C ILE A 338 -22.50 -4.33 -19.64
N GLY A 339 -23.40 -4.55 -18.68
CA GLY A 339 -24.13 -5.80 -18.50
C GLY A 339 -23.49 -6.79 -17.53
N ALA A 340 -22.32 -6.50 -16.96
CA ALA A 340 -21.78 -7.27 -15.84
C ALA A 340 -22.74 -7.21 -14.64
N VAL A 341 -23.08 -8.37 -14.06
CA VAL A 341 -24.01 -8.47 -12.92
C VAL A 341 -23.26 -8.91 -11.66
N PHE A 342 -23.60 -8.25 -10.55
CA PHE A 342 -23.05 -8.51 -9.23
C PHE A 342 -24.19 -8.81 -8.25
N ASN A 343 -23.99 -9.81 -7.40
CA ASN A 343 -24.88 -10.08 -6.27
C ASN A 343 -24.61 -9.08 -5.16
N LEU A 344 -25.63 -8.32 -4.77
CA LEU A 344 -25.61 -7.52 -3.55
C LEU A 344 -25.74 -8.47 -2.36
N ILE A 345 -24.83 -8.38 -1.39
CA ILE A 345 -24.81 -9.27 -0.23
C ILE A 345 -24.97 -8.54 1.11
N ASP A 346 -25.61 -9.21 2.07
CA ASP A 346 -25.74 -8.74 3.44
C ASP A 346 -24.49 -9.03 4.30
N ALA A 347 -24.57 -8.72 5.60
CA ALA A 347 -23.48 -8.94 6.56
C ALA A 347 -23.16 -10.42 6.81
N GLN A 348 -24.08 -11.32 6.48
CA GLN A 348 -23.92 -12.78 6.55
C GLN A 348 -23.43 -13.36 5.22
N GLY A 349 -23.33 -12.53 4.18
CA GLY A 349 -22.91 -12.92 2.84
C GLY A 349 -24.02 -13.58 2.02
N GLN A 350 -25.29 -13.43 2.40
CA GLN A 350 -26.44 -13.89 1.62
C GLN A 350 -26.79 -12.87 0.55
N THR A 351 -27.19 -13.35 -0.64
CA THR A 351 -27.63 -12.49 -1.74
C THR A 351 -28.99 -11.86 -1.43
N ILE A 352 -29.06 -10.54 -1.52
CA ILE A 352 -30.25 -9.72 -1.23
C ILE A 352 -30.73 -8.89 -2.44
N GLY A 353 -30.03 -9.00 -3.57
CA GLY A 353 -30.38 -8.34 -4.82
C GLY A 353 -29.29 -8.51 -5.88
N GLU A 354 -29.53 -7.96 -7.05
CA GLU A 354 -28.57 -7.94 -8.17
C GLU A 354 -28.35 -6.51 -8.65
N LEU A 355 -27.11 -6.16 -8.90
CA LEU A 355 -26.69 -4.88 -9.48
C LEU A 355 -26.05 -5.13 -10.84
N GLU A 356 -26.57 -4.46 -11.87
CA GLU A 356 -26.06 -4.54 -13.23
C GLU A 356 -25.26 -3.29 -13.56
N GLN A 357 -24.03 -3.46 -14.05
CA GLN A 357 -23.20 -2.39 -14.57
C GLN A 357 -23.82 -1.80 -15.85
N THR A 358 -24.01 -0.48 -15.89
CA THR A 358 -24.72 0.21 -16.98
C THR A 358 -23.82 1.09 -17.85
N THR A 359 -22.58 1.35 -17.42
CA THR A 359 -21.60 2.14 -18.19
C THR A 359 -20.27 1.40 -18.29
N PRO A 360 -19.38 1.80 -19.22
CA PRO A 360 -17.99 1.42 -19.14
C PRO A 360 -17.41 1.87 -17.79
N ARG A 361 -16.42 1.13 -17.31
CA ARG A 361 -15.68 1.46 -16.09
C ARG A 361 -14.66 2.58 -16.34
N ASP A 362 -14.37 3.34 -15.29
CA ASP A 362 -13.25 4.26 -15.23
C ASP A 362 -12.22 3.70 -14.22
N GLY A 363 -11.21 3.01 -14.73
CA GLY A 363 -10.30 2.23 -13.90
C GLY A 363 -11.04 1.16 -13.07
N LEU A 364 -11.04 1.34 -11.75
CA LEU A 364 -11.73 0.46 -10.78
C LEU A 364 -13.11 0.99 -10.37
N GLU A 365 -13.53 2.14 -10.89
CA GLU A 365 -14.86 2.71 -10.67
C GLU A 365 -15.84 2.19 -11.72
N ALA A 366 -16.98 1.65 -11.27
CA ALA A 366 -18.07 1.24 -12.15
C ALA A 366 -19.38 1.89 -11.70
N THR A 367 -20.32 2.04 -12.64
CA THR A 367 -21.67 2.51 -12.34
C THR A 367 -22.73 1.54 -12.83
N GLY A 368 -23.83 1.46 -12.10
CA GLY A 368 -24.88 0.49 -12.37
C GLY A 368 -26.24 0.85 -11.81
N LYS A 369 -27.18 -0.07 -11.97
CA LYS A 369 -28.54 0.03 -11.43
C LYS A 369 -28.93 -1.28 -10.75
N LEU A 370 -29.85 -1.18 -9.79
CA LEU A 370 -30.46 -2.36 -9.20
C LEU A 370 -31.32 -3.07 -10.28
N ARG A 371 -31.04 -4.35 -10.50
CA ARG A 371 -31.75 -5.22 -11.44
C ARG A 371 -32.85 -6.00 -10.74
N SER A 372 -32.59 -6.47 -9.53
CA SER A 372 -33.54 -7.20 -8.69
C SER A 372 -33.21 -7.03 -7.21
N GLY A 373 -34.15 -7.39 -6.33
CA GLY A 373 -34.03 -7.23 -4.88
C GLY A 373 -34.93 -6.12 -4.34
N THR A 374 -35.31 -6.23 -3.07
CA THR A 374 -36.18 -5.26 -2.37
C THR A 374 -35.38 -4.32 -1.47
N THR A 375 -34.11 -4.61 -1.23
CA THR A 375 -33.25 -3.80 -0.37
C THR A 375 -32.72 -2.60 -1.14
N GLN A 376 -32.91 -1.41 -0.58
CA GLN A 376 -32.37 -0.19 -1.16
C GLN A 376 -30.82 -0.19 -1.06
N PRO A 377 -30.10 0.00 -2.18
CA PRO A 377 -28.64 0.07 -2.16
C PRO A 377 -28.13 1.21 -1.28
N ALA A 378 -27.07 0.95 -0.52
CA ALA A 378 -26.47 1.92 0.40
C ALA A 378 -24.95 1.80 0.42
N LYS A 379 -24.28 2.89 0.85
CA LYS A 379 -22.83 2.91 1.05
C LYS A 379 -22.40 1.77 2.00
N GLY A 380 -21.34 1.07 1.62
CA GLY A 380 -20.74 -0.04 2.35
C GLY A 380 -21.38 -1.41 2.10
N MET A 381 -22.42 -1.50 1.26
CA MET A 381 -22.94 -2.80 0.80
C MET A 381 -21.94 -3.45 -0.16
N LEU A 382 -21.71 -4.74 0.06
CA LEU A 382 -20.73 -5.52 -0.68
C LEU A 382 -21.37 -6.20 -1.89
N LEU A 383 -20.55 -6.44 -2.90
CA LEU A 383 -20.95 -6.98 -4.19
C LEU A 383 -20.06 -8.18 -4.53
N ARG A 384 -20.67 -9.32 -4.86
CA ARG A 384 -19.97 -10.50 -5.36
C ARG A 384 -20.19 -10.68 -6.84
N GLU A 385 -19.15 -11.08 -7.55
CA GLU A 385 -19.29 -11.45 -8.97
C GLU A 385 -20.30 -12.60 -9.12
N GLN A 386 -21.24 -12.46 -10.06
CA GLN A 386 -22.06 -13.59 -10.51
C GLN A 386 -21.34 -14.28 -11.66
N ILE A 387 -21.08 -15.59 -11.53
CA ILE A 387 -20.44 -16.38 -12.59
C ILE A 387 -21.27 -16.24 -13.87
N ARG A 388 -20.67 -15.64 -14.92
CA ARG A 388 -21.30 -15.56 -16.23
C ARG A 388 -21.36 -16.94 -16.86
N SER A 389 -22.51 -17.34 -17.38
CA SER A 389 -22.54 -18.22 -18.55
C SER A 389 -21.92 -17.44 -19.70
N VAL A 390 -20.77 -17.90 -20.20
CA VAL A 390 -20.07 -17.28 -21.33
C VAL A 390 -21.04 -17.15 -22.51
N PRO A 391 -21.26 -15.94 -23.06
CA PRO A 391 -22.03 -15.80 -24.29
C PRO A 391 -21.33 -16.60 -25.40
N PRO A 392 -22.04 -17.37 -26.24
CA PRO A 392 -21.41 -18.23 -27.25
C PRO A 392 -20.55 -17.49 -28.29
N ASN A 393 -20.61 -16.15 -28.35
CA ASN A 393 -19.91 -15.33 -29.32
C ASN A 393 -18.87 -14.41 -28.65
N ILE A 394 -17.73 -14.97 -28.25
CA ILE A 394 -16.53 -14.18 -27.96
C ILE A 394 -15.96 -13.69 -29.29
N LYS A 395 -16.12 -12.39 -29.61
CA LYS A 395 -15.28 -11.75 -30.61
C LYS A 395 -13.92 -11.48 -29.97
N ALA A 396 -12.96 -12.36 -30.23
CA ALA A 396 -11.57 -12.09 -29.93
C ALA A 396 -11.15 -10.81 -30.67
N LYS A 397 -10.78 -9.76 -29.94
CA LYS A 397 -10.00 -8.67 -30.53
C LYS A 397 -8.59 -9.22 -30.76
N SER A 398 -8.34 -9.69 -31.98
CA SER A 398 -7.00 -9.94 -32.47
C SER A 398 -6.22 -8.62 -32.45
N GLY A 399 -5.22 -8.53 -31.58
CA GLY A 399 -4.28 -7.42 -31.58
C GLY A 399 -3.41 -7.49 -32.84
N THR A 400 -3.34 -6.38 -33.56
CA THR A 400 -2.27 -6.06 -34.53
C THR A 400 -1.22 -5.22 -33.86
#